data_AF-A0A918G5G3-F1
#
_entry.id   AF-A0A918G5G3-F1
#
_cell.length_a   1.000
_cell.length_b   1.000
_cell.length_c   1.000
_cell.angle_alpha   90.00
_cell.angle_beta   90.00
_cell.angle_gamma   90.00
#
_symmetry.space_group_name_H-M   'P 1'
#
loop_
_entity.id
_entity.type
_entity.pdbx_description
1 polymer ?
#
loop_
_entity_poly.entity_id
_entity_poly.type
_entity_poly.pdbx_seq_one_letter_code
_entity_poly.pdbx_strand_id
1 'polypeptide(L)'
;MSPLIDRAGMESAFGAEELVTVDGEALAVIAHEPTRTYLRDVGLPAREQWFEADEHLLEGDLEVGGEAWQAVQERYSDCPFDMSSWLMLGGIAMDDVVVDTVTGVVYCLPEERPIHVLNSSVDALGFFLHAVEQERPVFDGDADPSGETELDPPGAEDRLRALMQRTDPVSLENPDSSWHMVLHHIGNGLMFY
;
A
#
# COMPACT_ATOMS: atom_id res chain seq x y z
N MET A 1 7.94 -17.86 -2.08
CA MET A 1 7.72 -17.65 -0.63
C MET A 1 6.24 -17.49 -0.41
N SER A 2 5.71 -17.83 0.77
CA SER A 2 4.31 -17.51 1.09
C SER A 2 4.19 -16.03 1.42
N PRO A 3 3.09 -15.36 1.05
CA PRO A 3 2.88 -13.95 1.38
C PRO A 3 2.76 -13.76 2.90
N LEU A 4 3.06 -12.54 3.37
CA LEU A 4 2.92 -12.16 4.78
C LEU A 4 1.47 -12.26 5.30
N ILE A 5 0.51 -12.13 4.39
CA ILE A 5 -0.91 -12.33 4.64
C ILE A 5 -1.54 -13.09 3.48
N ASP A 6 -2.46 -14.01 3.79
CA ASP A 6 -3.20 -14.73 2.79
C ASP A 6 -4.55 -14.06 2.49
N ARG A 7 -5.26 -14.60 1.50
CA ARG A 7 -6.57 -14.10 1.08
C ARG A 7 -7.57 -14.07 2.24
N ALA A 8 -7.60 -15.11 3.06
CA ALA A 8 -8.55 -15.19 4.18
C ALA A 8 -8.29 -14.10 5.23
N GLY A 9 -7.02 -13.79 5.51
CA GLY A 9 -6.64 -12.68 6.37
C GLY A 9 -7.14 -11.34 5.82
N MET A 10 -6.86 -11.05 4.54
CA MET A 10 -7.34 -9.82 3.89
C MET A 10 -8.88 -9.72 3.91
N GLU A 11 -9.58 -10.81 3.56
CA GLU A 11 -11.04 -10.86 3.56
C GLU A 11 -11.65 -10.62 4.94
N SER A 12 -10.96 -11.02 6.01
CA SER A 12 -11.44 -10.80 7.37
C SER A 12 -11.45 -9.32 7.77
N ALA A 13 -10.61 -8.49 7.15
CA ALA A 13 -10.54 -7.06 7.41
C ALA A 13 -11.44 -6.26 6.45
N PHE A 14 -11.37 -6.55 5.15
CA PHE A 14 -12.00 -5.72 4.12
C PHE A 14 -13.28 -6.31 3.53
N GLY A 15 -13.47 -7.63 3.65
CA GLY A 15 -14.49 -8.36 2.89
C GLY A 15 -14.01 -8.73 1.48
N ALA A 16 -14.57 -9.80 0.93
CA ALA A 16 -14.11 -10.36 -0.35
C ALA A 16 -14.39 -9.46 -1.56
N GLU A 17 -15.49 -8.70 -1.53
CA GLU A 17 -15.94 -7.82 -2.61
C GLU A 17 -15.10 -6.53 -2.70
N GLU A 18 -14.45 -6.14 -1.60
CA GLU A 18 -13.61 -4.94 -1.51
C GLU A 18 -12.13 -5.23 -1.83
N LEU A 19 -11.81 -6.45 -2.24
CA LEU A 19 -10.44 -6.83 -2.60
C LEU A 19 -10.29 -7.01 -4.11
N VAL A 20 -9.35 -6.27 -4.66
CA VAL A 20 -9.00 -6.28 -6.08
C VAL A 20 -8.00 -7.38 -6.35
N THR A 21 -8.42 -8.35 -7.18
CA THR A 21 -7.54 -9.35 -7.77
C THR A 21 -7.51 -9.18 -9.27
N VAL A 22 -6.36 -9.42 -9.89
CA VAL A 22 -6.19 -9.25 -11.33
C VAL A 22 -6.10 -10.61 -12.02
N ASP A 23 -6.71 -10.72 -13.20
CA ASP A 23 -6.65 -11.92 -14.02
C ASP A 23 -5.22 -12.25 -14.46
N GLY A 24 -4.92 -13.55 -14.54
CA GLY A 24 -3.57 -14.03 -14.82
C GLY A 24 -3.00 -13.61 -16.18
N GLU A 25 -3.86 -13.32 -17.17
CA GLU A 25 -3.45 -12.83 -18.49
C GLU A 25 -2.94 -11.38 -18.41
N ALA A 26 -3.69 -10.49 -17.77
CA ALA A 26 -3.27 -9.10 -17.54
C ALA A 26 -1.98 -9.03 -16.72
N LEU A 27 -1.81 -9.91 -15.74
CA LEU A 27 -0.60 -10.02 -14.92
C LEU A 27 0.64 -10.55 -15.67
N ALA A 28 0.55 -10.93 -16.94
CA ALA A 28 1.69 -11.39 -17.72
C ALA A 28 2.78 -10.32 -17.87
N VAL A 29 2.40 -9.03 -17.78
CA VAL A 29 3.32 -7.88 -17.85
C VAL A 29 4.24 -7.78 -16.62
N ILE A 30 3.87 -8.41 -15.50
CA ILE A 30 4.66 -8.35 -14.26
C ILE A 30 5.72 -9.44 -14.27
N ALA A 31 7.02 -9.11 -14.32
CA ALA A 31 8.07 -10.13 -14.32
C ALA A 31 8.25 -10.78 -12.93
N HIS A 32 8.07 -10.01 -11.85
CA HIS A 32 8.23 -10.45 -10.47
C HIS A 32 7.12 -11.43 -10.05
N GLU A 33 7.44 -12.72 -9.95
CA GLU A 33 6.47 -13.77 -9.64
C GLU A 33 5.73 -13.58 -8.31
N PRO A 34 6.38 -13.20 -7.19
CA PRO A 34 5.67 -12.98 -5.93
C PRO A 34 4.60 -11.88 -6.02
N THR A 35 4.91 -10.77 -6.70
CA THR A 35 3.94 -9.68 -6.94
C THR A 35 2.76 -10.18 -7.76
N ARG A 36 3.05 -10.91 -8.85
CA ARG A 36 2.02 -11.51 -9.72
C ARG A 36 1.10 -12.44 -8.94
N THR A 37 1.68 -13.32 -8.13
CA THR A 37 0.92 -14.30 -7.34
C THR A 37 0.10 -13.60 -6.26
N TYR A 38 0.63 -12.59 -5.60
CA TYR A 38 -0.12 -11.81 -4.61
C TYR A 38 -1.33 -11.10 -5.23
N LEU A 39 -1.15 -10.37 -6.35
CA LEU A 39 -2.23 -9.65 -7.02
C LEU A 39 -3.28 -10.60 -7.64
N ARG A 40 -2.92 -11.83 -7.96
CA ARG A 40 -3.84 -12.85 -8.48
C ARG A 40 -4.65 -13.53 -7.38
N ASP A 41 -3.98 -13.97 -6.33
CA ASP A 41 -4.53 -14.92 -5.36
C ASP A 41 -5.00 -14.24 -4.05
N VAL A 42 -4.43 -13.09 -3.69
CA VAL A 42 -4.70 -12.37 -2.42
C VAL A 42 -5.40 -11.04 -2.71
N GLY A 43 -4.76 -10.18 -3.50
CA GLY A 43 -5.26 -8.86 -3.86
C GLY A 43 -4.94 -7.73 -2.88
N LEU A 44 -5.29 -6.52 -3.27
CA LEU A 44 -5.21 -5.30 -2.47
C LEU A 44 -6.63 -4.76 -2.19
N PRO A 45 -6.86 -3.99 -1.12
CA PRO A 45 -8.16 -3.32 -0.95
C PRO A 45 -8.42 -2.34 -2.09
N ALA A 46 -9.65 -2.33 -2.61
CA ALA A 46 -10.08 -1.40 -3.65
C ALA A 46 -10.08 0.03 -3.11
N ARG A 47 -10.62 0.19 -1.91
CA ARG A 47 -10.59 1.44 -1.17
C ARG A 47 -10.61 1.13 0.32
N GLU A 48 -9.71 1.77 1.04
CA GLU A 48 -9.78 1.90 2.49
C GLU A 48 -9.51 3.36 2.85
N GLN A 49 -9.41 3.67 4.14
CA GLN A 49 -9.22 5.03 4.61
C GLN A 49 -7.95 5.72 4.09
N TRP A 50 -6.83 5.00 4.02
CA TRP A 50 -5.51 5.54 3.70
C TRP A 50 -5.06 5.23 2.28
N PHE A 51 -5.62 4.20 1.65
CA PHE A 51 -5.26 3.67 0.33
C PHE A 51 -6.48 3.56 -0.58
N GLU A 52 -6.29 3.95 -1.84
CA GLU A 52 -7.25 3.77 -2.91
C GLU A 52 -6.53 3.16 -4.11
N ALA A 53 -7.05 2.04 -4.62
CA ALA A 53 -6.49 1.35 -5.78
C ALA A 53 -6.67 2.18 -7.05
N ASP A 54 -5.69 2.09 -7.96
CA ASP A 54 -5.76 2.75 -9.25
C ASP A 54 -6.86 2.16 -10.15
N GLU A 55 -7.48 2.99 -10.99
CA GLU A 55 -8.55 2.58 -11.90
C GLU A 55 -8.09 1.46 -12.86
N HIS A 56 -6.86 1.51 -13.37
CA HIS A 56 -6.32 0.46 -14.24
C HIS A 56 -6.12 -0.85 -13.50
N LEU A 57 -5.79 -0.78 -12.20
CA LEU A 57 -5.71 -1.97 -11.35
C LEU A 57 -7.10 -2.58 -11.12
N LEU A 58 -8.11 -1.75 -10.88
CA LEU A 58 -9.50 -2.15 -10.69
C LEU A 58 -10.11 -2.80 -11.94
N GLU A 59 -9.79 -2.25 -13.12
CA GLU A 59 -10.29 -2.73 -14.41
C GLU A 59 -9.46 -3.91 -14.95
N GLY A 60 -8.29 -4.16 -14.38
CA GLY A 60 -7.33 -5.16 -14.86
C GLY A 60 -6.63 -4.75 -16.16
N ASP A 61 -6.66 -3.48 -16.55
CA ASP A 61 -5.98 -2.93 -17.72
C ASP A 61 -4.59 -2.39 -17.36
N LEU A 62 -3.72 -3.31 -16.92
CA LEU A 62 -2.44 -2.95 -16.33
C LEU A 62 -1.49 -2.27 -17.32
N GLU A 63 -1.15 -1.00 -17.06
CA GLU A 63 -0.14 -0.26 -17.80
C GLU A 63 1.23 -0.30 -17.11
N VAL A 64 2.26 -0.72 -17.86
CA VAL A 64 3.65 -0.76 -17.39
C VAL A 64 4.51 0.13 -18.27
N GLY A 65 5.17 1.12 -17.68
CA GLY A 65 6.02 2.05 -18.43
C GLY A 65 5.26 2.86 -19.49
N GLY A 66 5.97 3.36 -20.51
CA GLY A 66 5.38 4.15 -21.59
C GLY A 66 5.50 5.66 -21.41
N GLU A 67 4.76 6.43 -22.21
CA GLU A 67 4.91 7.88 -22.32
C GLU A 67 4.63 8.61 -20.99
N ALA A 68 3.67 8.12 -20.19
CA ALA A 68 3.36 8.67 -18.87
C ALA A 68 4.58 8.56 -17.93
N TRP A 69 5.19 7.38 -17.85
CA TRP A 69 6.38 7.16 -17.04
C TRP A 69 7.63 7.86 -17.57
N GLN A 70 7.73 8.10 -18.88
CA GLN A 70 8.78 8.94 -19.45
C GLN A 70 8.66 10.40 -18.96
N ALA A 71 7.44 10.96 -18.95
CA ALA A 71 7.20 12.31 -18.43
C ALA A 71 7.52 12.41 -16.93
N VAL A 72 7.19 11.37 -16.14
CA VAL A 72 7.58 11.29 -14.72
C VAL A 72 9.10 11.25 -14.59
N GLN A 73 9.79 10.43 -15.39
CA GLN A 73 11.25 10.34 -15.34
C GLN A 73 11.93 11.66 -15.75
N GLU A 74 11.36 12.43 -16.67
CA GLU A 74 11.84 13.78 -16.99
C GLU A 74 11.67 14.75 -15.81
N ARG A 75 10.53 14.69 -15.11
CA ARG A 75 10.29 15.48 -13.88
C ARG A 75 11.27 15.10 -12.77
N TYR A 76 11.60 13.82 -12.64
CA TYR A 76 12.51 13.28 -11.64
C TYR A 76 13.84 12.84 -12.26
N SER A 77 14.46 13.70 -13.09
CA SER A 77 15.65 13.35 -13.86
C SER A 77 16.89 12.95 -13.04
N ASP A 78 16.97 13.37 -11.76
CA ASP A 78 18.02 12.96 -10.83
C ASP A 78 17.68 11.66 -10.05
N CYS A 79 16.50 11.07 -10.29
CA CYS A 79 16.07 9.86 -9.63
C CYS A 79 16.87 8.64 -10.13
N PRO A 80 17.45 7.83 -9.23
CA PRO A 80 18.28 6.70 -9.62
C PRO A 80 17.47 5.49 -10.11
N PHE A 81 16.13 5.54 -10.06
CA PHE A 81 15.29 4.41 -10.39
C PHE A 81 14.93 4.36 -11.88
N ASP A 82 14.89 3.15 -12.42
CA ASP A 82 14.35 2.91 -13.76
C ASP A 82 12.83 2.77 -13.66
N MET A 83 12.11 3.74 -14.23
CA MET A 83 10.65 3.80 -14.19
C MET A 83 10.00 3.09 -15.38
N SER A 84 10.79 2.54 -16.31
CA SER A 84 10.27 1.87 -17.51
C SER A 84 9.52 0.57 -17.21
N SER A 85 9.70 0.00 -16.01
CA SER A 85 9.02 -1.20 -15.52
C SER A 85 7.98 -0.90 -14.44
N TRP A 86 7.62 0.35 -14.22
CA TRP A 86 6.70 0.71 -13.13
C TRP A 86 5.24 0.55 -13.53
N LEU A 87 4.44 0.15 -12.54
CA LEU A 87 3.00 -0.02 -12.63
C LEU A 87 2.34 0.71 -11.45
N MET A 88 1.29 1.46 -11.72
CA MET A 88 0.51 2.15 -10.69
C MET A 88 -0.33 1.13 -9.90
N LEU A 89 -0.24 1.19 -8.56
CA LEU A 89 -1.09 0.39 -7.67
C LEU A 89 -2.27 1.21 -7.15
N GLY A 90 -2.07 2.49 -6.90
CA GLY A 90 -3.05 3.36 -6.26
C GLY A 90 -2.40 4.57 -5.62
N GLY A 91 -3.06 5.14 -4.62
CA GLY A 91 -2.51 6.24 -3.80
C GLY A 91 -2.59 5.94 -2.32
N ILE A 92 -1.63 6.45 -1.53
CA ILE A 92 -1.63 6.39 -0.07
C ILE A 92 -1.39 7.79 0.52
N ALA A 93 -2.26 8.23 1.42
CA ALA A 93 -2.14 9.54 2.07
C ALA A 93 -1.83 10.71 1.09
N MET A 94 -2.53 10.71 -0.06
CA MET A 94 -2.38 11.66 -1.18
C MET A 94 -1.14 11.48 -2.08
N ASP A 95 -0.24 10.53 -1.80
CA ASP A 95 0.91 10.24 -2.65
C ASP A 95 0.65 9.00 -3.53
N ASP A 96 1.11 9.00 -4.77
CA ASP A 96 0.96 7.85 -5.67
C ASP A 96 1.85 6.68 -5.21
N VAL A 97 1.33 5.46 -5.39
CA VAL A 97 1.97 4.20 -5.01
C VAL A 97 2.16 3.34 -6.25
N VAL A 98 3.40 2.95 -6.50
CA VAL A 98 3.78 2.17 -7.68
C VAL A 98 4.58 0.94 -7.29
N VAL A 99 4.58 -0.06 -8.16
CA VAL A 99 5.46 -1.22 -8.03
C VAL A 99 6.39 -1.29 -9.24
N ASP A 100 7.68 -1.55 -8.99
CA ASP A 100 8.58 -2.01 -10.04
C ASP A 100 8.24 -3.47 -10.37
N THR A 101 7.71 -3.70 -11.56
CA THR A 101 7.24 -5.02 -12.00
C THR A 101 8.36 -6.05 -12.16
N VAL A 102 9.63 -5.64 -12.14
CA VAL A 102 10.80 -6.53 -12.22
C VAL A 102 11.28 -6.97 -10.84
N THR A 103 11.35 -6.04 -9.89
CA THR A 103 11.90 -6.30 -8.55
C THR A 103 10.84 -6.54 -7.48
N GLY A 104 9.61 -6.08 -7.71
CA GLY A 104 8.51 -6.13 -6.76
C GLY A 104 8.53 -5.04 -5.69
N VAL A 105 9.54 -4.17 -5.70
CA VAL A 105 9.67 -3.06 -4.73
C VAL A 105 8.56 -2.04 -4.97
N VAL A 106 7.97 -1.58 -3.88
CA VAL A 106 6.91 -0.57 -3.90
C VAL A 106 7.51 0.79 -3.58
N TYR A 107 7.24 1.77 -4.43
CA TYR A 107 7.69 3.15 -4.28
C TYR A 107 6.51 4.09 -4.05
N CYS A 108 6.79 5.20 -3.36
CA CYS A 108 5.89 6.31 -3.18
C CYS A 108 6.39 7.51 -4.00
N LEU A 109 5.48 8.16 -4.74
CA LEU A 109 5.74 9.29 -5.63
C LEU A 109 5.06 10.56 -5.10
N PRO A 110 5.68 11.23 -4.13
CA PRO A 110 5.17 12.49 -3.60
C PRO A 110 5.41 13.65 -4.59
N GLU A 111 4.48 14.62 -4.68
CA GLU A 111 4.59 15.73 -5.65
C GLU A 111 5.82 16.65 -5.47
N GLU A 112 6.18 16.95 -4.22
CA GLU A 112 7.21 17.94 -3.85
C GLU A 112 8.43 17.32 -3.15
N ARG A 113 8.50 15.98 -3.05
CA ARG A 113 9.56 15.27 -2.32
C ARG A 113 10.23 14.23 -3.24
N PRO A 114 11.43 13.74 -2.89
CA PRO A 114 12.04 12.64 -3.64
C PRO A 114 11.22 11.36 -3.58
N ILE A 115 11.21 10.64 -4.70
CA ILE A 115 10.68 9.27 -4.76
C ILE A 115 11.47 8.39 -3.81
N HIS A 116 10.77 7.50 -3.11
CA HIS A 116 11.38 6.63 -2.12
C HIS A 116 10.66 5.28 -2.04
N VAL A 117 11.35 4.30 -1.47
CA VAL A 117 10.76 2.99 -1.19
C VAL A 117 9.71 3.16 -0.10
N LEU A 118 8.49 2.71 -0.38
CA LEU A 118 7.39 2.66 0.57
C LEU A 118 7.36 1.31 1.30
N ASN A 119 7.56 0.22 0.55
CA ASN A 119 7.62 -1.14 1.06
C ASN A 119 8.56 -2.00 0.22
N SER A 120 9.16 -3.02 0.83
CA SER A 120 10.03 -3.95 0.09
C SER A 120 9.27 -4.82 -0.92
N SER A 121 7.96 -4.98 -0.75
CA SER A 121 7.10 -5.79 -1.60
C SER A 121 5.62 -5.43 -1.50
N VAL A 122 4.83 -5.87 -2.48
CA VAL A 122 3.37 -5.67 -2.51
C VAL A 122 2.66 -6.43 -1.38
N ASP A 123 3.15 -7.60 -0.97
CA ASP A 123 2.56 -8.32 0.16
C ASP A 123 2.87 -7.66 1.51
N ALA A 124 4.01 -6.95 1.63
CA ALA A 124 4.31 -6.12 2.80
C ALA A 124 3.38 -4.90 2.87
N LEU A 125 3.14 -4.23 1.73
CA LEU A 125 2.14 -3.17 1.62
C LEU A 125 0.76 -3.69 2.07
N GLY A 126 0.27 -4.78 1.47
CA GLY A 126 -1.03 -5.36 1.81
C GLY A 126 -1.14 -5.78 3.27
N PHE A 127 -0.08 -6.36 3.84
CA PHE A 127 -0.02 -6.71 5.26
C PHE A 127 -0.14 -5.49 6.17
N PHE A 128 0.47 -4.35 5.80
CA PHE A 128 0.37 -3.12 6.59
C PHE A 128 -1.00 -2.46 6.49
N LEU A 129 -1.60 -2.42 5.29
CA LEU A 129 -2.97 -1.94 5.12
C LEU A 129 -3.94 -2.76 5.98
N HIS A 130 -3.81 -4.10 5.96
CA HIS A 130 -4.58 -4.97 6.84
C HIS A 130 -4.35 -4.65 8.34
N ALA A 131 -3.10 -4.46 8.75
CA ALA A 131 -2.79 -4.17 10.15
C ALA A 131 -3.41 -2.84 10.62
N VAL A 132 -3.39 -1.81 9.77
CA VAL A 132 -4.05 -0.53 10.05
C VAL A 132 -5.56 -0.73 10.21
N GLU A 133 -6.20 -1.46 9.29
CA GLU A 133 -7.64 -1.72 9.36
C GLU A 133 -8.03 -2.52 10.63
N GLN A 134 -7.21 -3.48 11.05
CA GLN A 134 -7.45 -4.23 12.29
C GLN A 134 -7.35 -3.37 13.56
N GLU A 135 -6.50 -2.34 13.56
CA GLU A 135 -6.36 -1.41 14.68
C GLU A 135 -7.42 -0.29 14.64
N ARG A 136 -8.19 -0.17 13.55
CA ARG A 136 -9.16 0.91 13.33
C ARG A 136 -10.14 1.12 14.47
N PRO A 137 -10.76 0.09 15.07
CA PRO A 137 -11.63 0.27 16.25
C PRO A 137 -10.98 0.96 17.46
N VAL A 138 -9.64 0.98 17.54
CA VAL A 138 -8.89 1.55 18.66
C VAL A 138 -8.56 3.04 18.45
N PHE A 139 -8.63 3.55 17.22
CA PHE A 139 -8.37 4.96 16.90
C PHE A 139 -9.51 5.68 16.19
N ASP A 140 -10.48 4.94 15.66
CA ASP A 140 -11.70 5.43 15.00
C ASP A 140 -12.93 4.93 15.77
N GLY A 141 -13.55 5.82 16.55
CA GLY A 141 -14.74 5.49 17.33
C GLY A 141 -15.97 5.14 16.49
N ASP A 142 -16.02 5.57 15.22
CA ASP A 142 -17.11 5.23 14.32
C ASP A 142 -16.97 3.79 13.77
N ALA A 143 -15.77 3.18 13.88
CA ALA A 143 -15.50 1.81 13.46
C ALA A 143 -16.00 0.74 14.44
N ASP A 144 -16.33 1.11 15.68
CA ASP A 144 -16.97 0.22 16.66
C ASP A 144 -18.36 0.72 17.08
N PRO A 145 -19.43 0.31 16.36
CA PRO A 145 -20.80 0.69 16.70
C PRO A 145 -21.26 0.22 18.09
N SER A 146 -20.57 -0.77 18.69
CA SER A 146 -20.88 -1.26 20.03
C SER A 146 -20.30 -0.35 21.12
N GLY A 147 -19.22 0.38 20.81
CA GLY A 147 -18.48 1.22 21.74
C GLY A 147 -17.82 0.43 22.88
N GLU A 148 -17.60 -0.88 22.69
CA GLU A 148 -16.95 -1.74 23.70
C GLU A 148 -15.42 -1.60 23.67
N THR A 149 -14.86 -1.19 22.52
CA THR A 149 -13.42 -0.98 22.34
C THR A 149 -13.00 0.35 22.97
N GLU A 150 -12.02 0.31 23.87
CA GLU A 150 -11.42 1.52 24.42
C GLU A 150 -10.52 2.18 23.37
N LEU A 151 -10.73 3.48 23.13
CA LEU A 151 -9.89 4.25 22.23
C LEU A 151 -8.51 4.47 22.86
N ASP A 152 -7.47 4.05 22.13
CA ASP A 152 -6.07 4.25 22.47
C ASP A 152 -5.27 4.57 21.18
N PRO A 153 -5.49 5.74 20.55
CA PRO A 153 -4.82 6.09 19.31
C PRO A 153 -3.28 6.12 19.43
N PRO A 154 -2.66 6.69 20.51
CA PRO A 154 -1.21 6.61 20.70
C PRO A 154 -0.68 5.18 20.81
N GLY A 155 -1.39 4.29 21.52
CA GLY A 155 -0.98 2.90 21.60
C GLY A 155 -1.17 2.13 20.29
N ALA A 156 -2.16 2.49 19.47
CA ALA A 156 -2.31 1.96 18.11
C ALA A 156 -1.11 2.37 17.23
N GLU A 157 -0.69 3.63 17.28
CA GLU A 157 0.54 4.09 16.60
C GLU A 157 1.75 3.26 17.03
N ASP A 158 1.96 3.09 18.34
CA ASP A 158 3.10 2.35 18.87
C ASP A 158 3.11 0.88 18.41
N ARG A 159 1.95 0.21 18.43
CA ARG A 159 1.79 -1.19 18.00
C ARG A 159 2.05 -1.34 16.50
N LEU A 160 1.47 -0.47 15.68
CA LEU A 160 1.66 -0.47 14.23
C LEU A 160 3.12 -0.18 13.86
N ARG A 161 3.73 0.83 14.47
CA ARG A 161 5.16 1.15 14.25
C ARG A 161 6.06 -0.03 14.62
N ALA A 162 5.81 -0.67 15.76
CA ALA A 162 6.58 -1.84 16.19
C ALA A 162 6.37 -3.06 15.27
N LEU A 163 5.16 -3.22 14.72
CA LEU A 163 4.87 -4.25 13.71
C LEU A 163 5.64 -3.97 12.42
N MET A 164 5.55 -2.76 11.89
CA MET A 164 6.19 -2.36 10.64
C MET A 164 7.72 -2.51 10.73
N GLN A 165 8.31 -2.02 11.82
CA GLN A 165 9.75 -2.14 12.09
C GLN A 165 10.24 -3.59 12.13
N ARG A 166 9.41 -4.53 12.60
CA ARG A 166 9.74 -5.95 12.71
C ARG A 166 9.59 -6.69 11.38
N THR A 167 8.61 -6.32 10.57
CA THR A 167 8.23 -7.06 9.38
C THR A 167 8.89 -6.52 8.11
N ASP A 168 8.84 -5.20 7.90
CA ASP A 168 9.40 -4.53 6.73
C ASP A 168 10.01 -3.18 7.11
N PRO A 169 11.21 -3.17 7.73
CA PRO A 169 11.81 -1.96 8.31
C PRO A 169 12.09 -0.87 7.28
N VAL A 170 12.25 -1.21 5.99
CA VAL A 170 12.51 -0.23 4.91
C VAL A 170 11.41 0.81 4.81
N SER A 171 10.17 0.43 5.15
CA SER A 171 9.00 1.31 5.13
C SER A 171 9.10 2.52 6.05
N LEU A 172 9.96 2.43 7.08
CA LEU A 172 10.19 3.48 8.08
C LEU A 172 11.56 4.14 7.94
N GLU A 173 12.43 3.67 7.03
CA GLU A 173 13.79 4.21 6.86
C GLU A 173 13.80 5.63 6.31
N ASN A 174 12.87 5.95 5.39
CA ASN A 174 12.69 7.31 4.94
C ASN A 174 11.86 8.10 5.97
N PRO A 175 12.39 9.18 6.59
CA PRO A 175 11.63 10.02 7.52
C PRO A 175 10.41 10.70 6.88
N ASP A 176 10.41 10.88 5.56
CA ASP A 176 9.31 11.49 4.81
C ASP A 176 8.31 10.46 4.25
N SER A 177 8.45 9.19 4.61
CA SER A 177 7.54 8.10 4.21
C SER A 177 6.09 8.41 4.57
N SER A 178 5.16 8.14 3.64
CA SER A 178 3.73 8.29 3.88
C SER A 178 3.26 7.43 5.07
N TRP A 179 3.97 6.35 5.41
CA TRP A 179 3.70 5.58 6.63
C TRP A 179 3.90 6.40 7.92
N HIS A 180 4.90 7.28 8.00
CA HIS A 180 5.04 8.16 9.16
C HIS A 180 3.87 9.14 9.26
N MET A 181 3.33 9.59 8.12
CA MET A 181 2.14 10.44 8.08
C MET A 181 0.91 9.69 8.57
N VAL A 182 0.65 8.49 8.05
CA VAL A 182 -0.45 7.61 8.47
C VAL A 182 -0.38 7.34 9.98
N LEU A 183 0.79 6.87 10.45
CA LEU A 183 1.03 6.59 11.88
C LEU A 183 0.81 7.82 12.76
N HIS A 184 1.29 8.98 12.34
CA HIS A 184 1.09 10.22 13.08
C HIS A 184 -0.39 10.61 13.16
N HIS A 185 -1.15 10.48 12.07
CA HIS A 185 -2.58 10.78 12.10
C HIS A 185 -3.33 9.82 13.01
N ILE A 186 -3.04 8.52 12.92
CA ILE A 186 -3.58 7.49 13.83
C ILE A 186 -3.29 7.86 15.28
N GLY A 187 -2.03 8.15 15.63
CA GLY A 187 -1.63 8.50 17.00
C GLY A 187 -2.32 9.74 17.57
N ASN A 188 -2.80 10.63 16.70
CA ASN A 188 -3.52 11.84 17.07
C ASN A 188 -5.05 11.71 16.93
N GLY A 189 -5.57 10.55 16.50
CA GLY A 189 -7.00 10.34 16.23
C GLY A 189 -7.51 11.24 15.09
N LEU A 190 -6.65 11.58 14.13
CA LEU A 190 -7.00 12.38 12.95
C LEU A 190 -7.34 11.46 11.80
N MET A 191 -8.45 11.74 11.12
CA MET A 191 -8.93 10.97 9.97
C MET A 191 -8.97 11.89 8.75
N PHE A 192 -8.49 11.43 7.58
CA PHE A 192 -8.80 12.08 6.31
C PHE A 192 -10.26 11.77 5.94
N TYR A 193 -11.05 12.82 5.68
CA TYR A 193 -12.44 12.75 5.23
C TYR A 193 -12.57 13.20 3.78
#